data_AF-A0AAW4KUI0-F1
#
_entry.id   AF-A0AAW4KUI0-F1
#
_cell.length_a   1.000
_cell.length_b   1.000
_cell.length_c   1.000
_cell.angle_alpha   90.00
_cell.angle_beta   90.00
_cell.angle_gamma   90.00
#
_symmetry.space_group_name_H-M   'P 1'
#
loop_
_entity.id
_entity.type
_entity.pdbx_description
1 polymer ?
#
loop_
_entity_poly.entity_id
_entity_poly.type
_entity_poly.pdbx_seq_one_letter_code
_entity_poly.pdbx_strand_id
1 'polypeptide(L)'
;IHPVTLPLFIGSQLGFLAVYLLTDYDTLVRRVLLAHHTALIGRSDMEVWIDRGAHLLRSLFGLAQRYRLAGVSRDDMAANNARAREAIDKFGTPPRNILEGSRRSQFAPPFACGSTASIRDEPDQAEAQP
;
A
#
# COMPACT_ATOMS: atom_id res chain seq x y z
N ILE A 1 -29.60 11.29 -8.77
CA ILE A 1 -28.39 10.44 -8.59
C ILE A 1 -28.78 9.29 -7.70
N HIS A 2 -28.66 8.04 -8.15
CA HIS A 2 -29.04 6.85 -7.37
C HIS A 2 -27.79 6.17 -6.80
N PRO A 3 -27.85 5.62 -5.57
CA PRO A 3 -26.73 4.88 -4.99
C PRO A 3 -26.47 3.62 -5.81
N VAL A 4 -25.19 3.33 -6.05
CA VAL A 4 -24.75 2.12 -6.76
C VAL A 4 -24.09 1.18 -5.77
N THR A 5 -24.46 -0.10 -5.80
CA THR A 5 -23.86 -1.15 -5.01
C THR A 5 -22.92 -1.98 -5.88
N LEU A 6 -21.63 -2.04 -5.53
CA LEU A 6 -20.65 -2.88 -6.22
C LEU A 6 -20.03 -3.89 -5.24
N PRO A 7 -20.07 -5.20 -5.54
CA PRO A 7 -19.31 -6.18 -4.77
C PRO A 7 -17.80 -6.00 -5.07
N LEU A 8 -16.99 -5.84 -4.02
CA LEU A 8 -15.54 -5.67 -4.13
C LEU A 8 -14.82 -6.82 -3.43
N PHE A 9 -13.80 -7.36 -4.08
CA PHE A 9 -12.87 -8.33 -3.50
C PHE A 9 -11.51 -7.67 -3.30
N ILE A 10 -11.06 -7.56 -2.05
CA ILE A 10 -9.79 -6.93 -1.70
C ILE A 10 -8.92 -7.93 -0.95
N GLY A 11 -7.74 -8.22 -1.50
CA GLY A 11 -6.78 -9.19 -0.92
C GLY A 11 -5.60 -8.56 -0.18
N SER A 12 -5.54 -7.23 -0.03
CA SER A 12 -4.40 -6.55 0.60
C SER A 12 -4.84 -5.34 1.44
N GLN A 13 -4.08 -5.03 2.48
CA GLN A 13 -4.32 -3.90 3.38
C GLN A 13 -4.28 -2.56 2.63
N LEU A 14 -3.36 -2.42 1.66
CA LEU A 14 -3.29 -1.22 0.81
C LEU A 14 -4.53 -1.07 -0.08
N GLY A 15 -5.12 -2.18 -0.55
CA GLY A 15 -6.37 -2.14 -1.29
C GLY A 15 -7.52 -1.61 -0.43
N PHE A 16 -7.60 -2.00 0.85
CA PHE A 16 -8.62 -1.48 1.77
C PHE A 16 -8.45 0.03 1.99
N LEU A 17 -7.21 0.49 2.18
CA LEU A 17 -6.93 1.92 2.32
C LEU A 17 -7.36 2.71 1.07
N ALA A 18 -7.16 2.16 -0.13
CA ALA A 18 -7.60 2.80 -1.36
C ALA A 18 -9.14 2.89 -1.46
N VAL A 19 -9.87 1.88 -0.96
CA VAL A 19 -11.34 1.91 -0.90
C VAL A 19 -11.84 2.95 0.11
N TYR A 20 -11.18 3.08 1.27
CA TYR A 20 -11.53 4.14 2.22
C TYR A 20 -11.31 5.52 1.62
N LEU A 21 -10.19 5.74 0.94
CA LEU A 21 -9.94 7.00 0.24
C LEU A 21 -11.00 7.31 -0.82
N LEU A 22 -11.48 6.29 -1.56
CA LEU A 22 -12.57 6.46 -2.52
C LEU A 22 -13.88 6.85 -1.83
N THR A 23 -14.16 6.29 -0.65
CA THR A 23 -15.35 6.60 0.15
C THR A 23 -15.30 8.02 0.71
N ASP A 24 -14.14 8.46 1.17
CA ASP A 24 -13.91 9.83 1.61
C ASP A 24 -14.11 10.83 0.46
N TYR A 25 -13.66 10.45 -0.75
CA TYR A 25 -13.91 11.25 -1.94
C TYR A 25 -15.40 11.32 -2.32
N ASP A 26 -16.17 10.23 -2.25
CA ASP A 26 -17.63 10.28 -2.46
C ASP A 26 -18.29 11.27 -1.47
N THR A 27 -17.86 11.23 -0.21
CA THR A 27 -18.32 12.15 0.82
C THR A 27 -17.97 13.60 0.49
N LEU A 28 -16.75 13.85 0.00
CA LEU A 28 -16.31 15.17 -0.45
C LEU A 28 -17.18 15.68 -1.61
N VAL A 29 -17.37 14.87 -2.65
CA VAL A 29 -18.19 15.23 -3.82
C VAL A 29 -19.61 15.56 -3.39
N ARG A 30 -20.20 14.75 -2.51
CA ARG A 30 -21.55 15.01 -1.96
C ARG A 30 -21.64 16.37 -1.26
N ARG A 31 -20.62 16.73 -0.47
CA ARG A 31 -20.57 18.03 0.22
C ARG A 31 -20.37 19.20 -0.74
N VAL A 32 -19.53 19.04 -1.76
CA VAL A 32 -19.31 20.06 -2.80
C VAL A 32 -20.59 20.30 -3.61
N LEU A 33 -21.29 19.23 -4.00
CA LEU A 33 -22.59 19.32 -4.69
C LEU A 33 -23.63 20.04 -3.82
N LEU A 34 -23.69 19.71 -2.52
CA LEU A 34 -24.58 20.38 -1.58
C LEU A 34 -24.26 21.87 -1.44
N ALA A 35 -22.98 22.22 -1.27
CA ALA A 35 -22.53 23.60 -1.12
C ALA A 35 -22.90 24.46 -2.33
N HIS A 36 -22.77 23.93 -3.55
CA HIS A 36 -23.20 24.63 -4.75
C HIS A 36 -24.72 24.77 -4.83
N HIS A 37 -25.47 23.70 -4.52
CA HIS A 37 -26.93 23.74 -4.51
C HIS A 37 -27.47 24.79 -3.53
N THR A 38 -26.79 25.01 -2.41
CA THR A 38 -27.13 26.06 -1.43
C THR A 38 -26.43 27.40 -1.70
N ALA A 39 -25.88 27.60 -2.90
CA ALA A 39 -25.22 28.83 -3.33
C ALA A 39 -24.03 29.30 -2.46
N LEU A 40 -23.37 28.39 -1.74
CA LEU A 40 -22.14 28.69 -0.97
C LEU A 40 -20.90 28.80 -1.87
N ILE A 41 -20.92 28.15 -3.04
CA ILE A 41 -19.82 28.16 -4.01
C ILE A 41 -20.33 28.30 -5.45
N GLY A 42 -19.49 28.84 -6.32
CA GLY A 42 -19.76 28.94 -7.75
C GLY A 42 -19.64 27.59 -8.47
N ARG A 43 -20.16 27.54 -9.71
CA ARG A 43 -20.05 26.36 -10.57
C ARG A 43 -18.59 26.01 -10.90
N SER A 44 -17.77 27.03 -11.21
CA SER A 44 -16.35 26.86 -11.51
C SER A 44 -15.60 26.20 -10.35
N ASP A 45 -15.92 26.60 -9.11
CA ASP A 45 -15.27 26.05 -7.93
C ASP A 45 -15.65 24.58 -7.74
N MET A 46 -16.94 24.24 -7.88
CA MET A 46 -17.39 22.84 -7.85
C MET A 46 -16.59 21.99 -8.84
N GLU A 47 -16.55 22.39 -10.11
CA GLU A 47 -15.91 21.63 -11.18
C GLU A 47 -14.42 21.40 -10.87
N VAL A 48 -13.72 22.44 -10.40
CA VAL A 48 -12.31 22.34 -9.99
C VAL A 48 -12.11 21.36 -8.84
N TRP A 49 -12.96 21.39 -7.80
CA TRP A 49 -12.83 20.48 -6.65
C TRP A 49 -13.05 19.01 -7.05
N ILE A 50 -14.08 18.76 -7.87
CA ILE A 50 -14.40 17.41 -8.36
C ILE A 50 -13.27 16.91 -9.27
N ASP A 51 -12.84 17.71 -10.26
CA ASP A 51 -11.83 17.28 -11.22
C ASP A 51 -10.47 17.02 -10.57
N ARG A 52 -10.04 17.90 -9.64
CA ARG A 52 -8.78 17.70 -8.92
C ARG A 52 -8.80 16.42 -8.08
N GLY A 53 -9.87 16.19 -7.31
CA GLY A 53 -9.98 14.98 -6.50
C GLY A 53 -10.05 13.72 -7.35
N ALA A 54 -10.83 13.75 -8.43
CA ALA A 54 -10.93 12.63 -9.36
C ALA A 54 -9.60 12.35 -10.09
N HIS A 55 -8.82 13.39 -10.40
CA HIS A 55 -7.49 13.24 -11.00
C HIS A 55 -6.52 12.52 -10.06
N LEU A 56 -6.49 12.90 -8.77
CA LEU A 56 -5.63 12.25 -7.78
C LEU A 56 -5.97 10.76 -7.61
N LEU A 57 -7.27 10.43 -7.54
CA LEU A 57 -7.71 9.03 -7.47
C LEU A 57 -7.27 8.24 -8.71
N ARG A 58 -7.53 8.75 -9.92
CA ARG A 58 -7.11 8.07 -11.16
C ARG A 58 -5.60 7.89 -11.23
N SER A 59 -4.82 8.88 -10.79
CA SER A 59 -3.36 8.79 -10.72
C SER A 59 -2.89 7.70 -9.76
N LEU A 60 -3.47 7.64 -8.55
CA LEU A 60 -3.17 6.62 -7.55
C LEU A 60 -3.49 5.21 -8.05
N PHE A 61 -4.71 4.99 -8.55
CA PHE A 61 -5.12 3.68 -9.06
C PHE A 61 -4.34 3.29 -10.32
N GLY A 62 -4.00 4.26 -11.17
CA GLY A 62 -3.12 4.05 -12.32
C GLY A 62 -1.72 3.60 -11.92
N LEU A 63 -1.15 4.16 -10.84
CA LEU A 63 0.13 3.71 -10.30
C LEU A 63 0.06 2.26 -9.81
N ALA A 64 -1.00 1.89 -9.10
CA ALA A 64 -1.21 0.53 -8.61
C ALA A 64 -1.35 -0.49 -9.76
N GLN A 65 -2.03 -0.13 -10.85
CA GLN A 65 -2.19 -0.98 -12.04
C GLN A 65 -0.88 -1.24 -12.80
N ARG A 66 0.09 -0.33 -12.72
CA ARG A 66 1.41 -0.49 -13.36
C ARG A 66 2.31 -1.47 -12.60
N TYR A 67 2.02 -1.75 -11.33
CA TYR A 67 2.82 -2.69 -10.56
C TYR A 67 2.64 -4.11 -11.09
N ARG A 68 3.73 -4.73 -11.51
CA ARG A 68 3.77 -6.14 -11.95
C ARG A 68 4.79 -6.90 -11.13
N LEU A 69 4.40 -8.08 -10.66
CA LEU A 69 5.30 -8.96 -9.93
C LEU A 69 6.42 -9.45 -10.87
N ALA A 70 7.66 -9.08 -10.57
CA ALA A 70 8.83 -9.54 -11.32
C ALA A 70 9.17 -11.02 -11.06
N GLY A 71 8.73 -11.57 -9.92
CA GLY A 71 8.94 -12.97 -9.55
C GLY A 71 10.40 -13.33 -9.26
N VAL A 72 11.19 -12.38 -8.76
CA VAL A 72 12.61 -12.53 -8.43
C VAL A 72 12.81 -12.26 -6.94
N SER A 73 13.64 -13.08 -6.26
CA SER A 73 14.00 -12.87 -4.85
C SER A 73 15.19 -11.91 -4.70
N ARG A 74 15.42 -11.40 -3.49
CA ARG A 74 16.63 -10.64 -3.16
C ARG A 74 17.90 -11.47 -3.36
N ASP A 75 17.84 -12.76 -3.06
CA ASP A 75 18.96 -13.68 -3.24
C ASP A 75 19.31 -13.87 -4.72
N ASP A 76 18.31 -13.93 -5.60
CA ASP A 76 18.50 -14.00 -7.05
C ASP A 76 19.17 -12.73 -7.61
N MET A 77 18.83 -11.57 -7.05
CA MET A 77 19.44 -10.28 -7.39
C MET A 77 20.89 -10.21 -6.90
N ALA A 78 21.20 -10.76 -5.72
CA ALA A 78 22.56 -10.84 -5.20
C ALA A 78 23.44 -11.82 -6.00
N ALA A 79 22.88 -12.94 -6.44
CA ALA A 79 23.56 -13.96 -7.25
C ALA A 79 23.70 -13.57 -8.74
N ASN A 80 23.08 -12.46 -9.19
CA ASN A 80 23.06 -12.01 -10.58
C ASN A 80 22.57 -13.08 -11.58
N ASN A 81 21.50 -13.78 -11.18
CA ASN A 81 20.88 -14.84 -11.97
C ASN A 81 20.30 -14.30 -13.30
N ALA A 82 20.10 -15.19 -14.29
CA ALA A 82 19.48 -14.80 -15.57
C ALA A 82 18.11 -14.12 -15.38
N ARG A 83 17.30 -14.62 -14.44
CA ARG A 83 16.01 -14.01 -14.05
C ARG A 83 16.14 -12.61 -13.47
N ALA A 84 17.21 -12.34 -12.72
CA ALA A 84 17.48 -11.02 -12.16
C ALA A 84 17.81 -10.01 -13.26
N ARG A 85 18.64 -10.42 -14.22
CA ARG A 85 18.98 -9.60 -15.40
C ARG A 85 17.74 -9.27 -16.24
N GLU A 86 16.91 -10.27 -16.55
CA GLU A 86 15.64 -10.03 -17.27
C GLU A 86 14.69 -9.10 -16.52
N ALA A 87 14.65 -9.16 -15.19
CA ALA A 87 13.82 -8.26 -14.39
C ALA A 87 14.35 -6.83 -14.39
N ILE A 88 15.68 -6.65 -14.34
CA ILE A 88 16.33 -5.33 -14.48
C ILE A 88 16.06 -4.75 -15.86
N ASP A 89 16.15 -5.56 -16.92
CA ASP A 89 15.87 -5.09 -18.29
C ASP A 89 14.41 -4.65 -18.45
N LYS A 90 13.46 -5.34 -17.79
CA LYS A 90 12.02 -5.04 -17.87
C LYS A 90 11.58 -3.88 -16.98
N PHE A 91 12.14 -3.74 -15.78
CA PHE A 91 11.62 -2.84 -14.73
C PHE A 91 12.63 -1.81 -14.22
N GLY A 92 13.88 -1.90 -14.66
CA GLY A 92 14.99 -1.09 -14.16
C GLY A 92 15.60 -1.63 -12.86
N THR A 93 16.73 -1.03 -12.46
CA THR A 93 17.45 -1.42 -11.25
C THR A 93 16.77 -0.86 -9.99
N PRO A 94 16.38 -1.72 -9.03
CA PRO A 94 15.80 -1.25 -7.78
C PRO A 94 16.87 -0.58 -6.89
N PRO A 95 16.49 0.40 -6.06
CA PRO A 95 17.44 1.08 -5.18
C PRO A 95 17.98 0.13 -4.09
N ARG A 96 19.25 0.35 -3.72
CA ARG A 96 20.03 -0.53 -2.85
C ARG A 96 19.39 -0.79 -1.48
N ASN A 97 18.79 0.23 -0.87
CA ASN A 97 18.11 0.13 0.42
C ASN A 97 16.88 -0.81 0.43
N ILE A 98 16.26 -1.07 -0.73
CA ILE A 98 15.16 -2.05 -0.87
C ILE A 98 15.73 -3.46 -1.01
N LEU A 99 16.87 -3.60 -1.71
CA LEU A 99 17.59 -4.88 -1.86
C LEU A 99 18.17 -5.34 -0.52
N GLU A 100 18.77 -4.42 0.25
CA GLU A 100 19.28 -4.67 1.61
C GLU A 100 18.16 -4.88 2.64
N GLY A 101 16.92 -4.53 2.29
CA GLY A 101 15.77 -4.66 3.18
C GLY A 101 15.71 -3.66 4.33
N SER A 102 16.58 -2.65 4.34
CA SER A 102 16.52 -1.50 5.25
C SER A 102 15.22 -0.70 5.07
N ARG A 103 14.75 -0.53 3.82
CA ARG A 103 13.43 0.07 3.53
C ARG A 103 12.40 -1.01 3.22
N ARG A 104 11.35 -1.08 4.06
CA ARG A 104 10.18 -1.95 3.86
C ARG A 104 8.89 -1.19 4.07
N SER A 105 7.83 -1.67 3.43
CA SER A 105 6.47 -1.23 3.75
C SER A 105 6.11 -1.68 5.16
N GLN A 106 5.41 -0.82 5.90
CA GLN A 106 4.81 -1.14 7.21
C GLN A 106 3.78 -2.28 7.12
N PHE A 107 3.21 -2.50 5.93
CA PHE A 107 2.24 -3.56 5.67
C PHE A 107 2.87 -4.82 5.04
N ALA A 108 4.21 -4.88 4.94
CA ALA A 108 4.87 -6.06 4.42
C ALA A 108 4.72 -7.23 5.42
N PRO A 109 4.56 -8.47 4.95
CA PRO A 109 4.57 -9.64 5.82
C PRO A 109 5.83 -9.70 6.69
N PRO A 110 5.75 -10.20 7.93
CA PRO A 110 6.94 -10.42 8.75
C PRO A 110 7.88 -11.38 8.03
N PHE A 111 9.18 -11.24 8.29
CA PHE A 111 10.13 -12.24 7.80
C PHE A 111 9.88 -13.54 8.55
N ALA A 112 9.84 -14.67 7.83
CA ALA A 112 9.94 -15.98 8.47
C ALA A 112 11.35 -16.09 9.05
N CYS A 113 11.53 -15.59 10.28
CA CYS A 113 12.68 -15.95 11.08
C CYS A 113 12.49 -17.43 11.42
N GLY A 114 13.23 -18.31 10.75
CA GLY A 114 13.33 -19.69 11.17
C GLY A 114 13.87 -19.70 12.60
N SER A 115 13.01 -20.01 13.57
CA SER A 115 13.43 -20.21 14.94
C SER A 115 14.24 -21.50 15.04
N THR A 116 15.53 -21.40 14.81
CA THR A 116 16.52 -22.20 15.53
C THR A 116 17.32 -21.26 16.41
N ALA A 117 16.63 -20.55 17.28
CA ALA A 117 17.23 -19.94 18.46
C ALA A 117 16.72 -20.76 19.64
N SER A 118 17.53 -21.73 20.04
CA SER A 118 17.38 -22.50 21.27
C SER A 118 17.17 -21.55 22.44
N ILE A 119 15.94 -21.49 22.95
CA ILE A 119 15.70 -21.02 24.31
C ILE A 119 16.34 -22.08 25.20
N ARG A 120 17.53 -21.77 25.73
CA ARG A 120 18.09 -22.49 26.87
C ARG A 120 17.21 -22.12 28.06
N ASP A 121 16.29 -23.00 28.41
CA ASP A 121 15.73 -23.04 29.75
C ASP A 121 16.85 -23.48 30.70
N GLU A 122 17.35 -22.56 31.51
CA GLU A 122 18.07 -22.87 32.75
C GLU A 122 17.20 -22.38 33.91
N PRO A 123 16.83 -23.26 34.87
CA PRO A 123 15.95 -22.91 35.97
C PRO A 123 16.79 -22.36 37.13
N ASP A 124 16.61 -21.10 37.49
CA ASP A 124 17.22 -20.57 38.72
C ASP A 124 16.26 -20.73 39.89
N GLN A 125 16.52 -21.79 40.66
CA GLN A 125 15.99 -21.99 42.01
C GLN A 125 16.89 -21.26 43.01
N ALA A 126 16.25 -20.80 44.11
CA ALA A 126 16.84 -20.27 45.35
C ALA A 126 17.19 -18.76 45.27
N GLU A 127 16.93 -17.92 46.26
CA GLU A 127 17.00 -18.16 47.71
C GLU A 127 15.95 -17.38 48.50
N ALA A 128 15.61 -17.97 49.65
CA ALA A 128 14.77 -17.45 50.70
C ALA A 128 15.45 -16.27 51.44
N GLN A 129 14.61 -15.31 51.87
CA GLN A 129 14.51 -14.67 53.21
C GLN A 129 15.80 -14.42 54.04
N PRO A 130 15.84 -13.31 54.80
CA PRO A 130 14.89 -13.07 55.90
C PRO A 130 14.13 -11.74 55.87
#